data_AF-A0A0C1D7N5-F1
#
_entry.id   AF-A0A0C1D7N5-F1
#
_cell.length_a   1.000
_cell.length_b   1.000
_cell.length_c   1.000
_cell.angle_alpha   90.00
_cell.angle_beta   90.00
_cell.angle_gamma   90.00
#
_symmetry.space_group_name_H-M   'P 1'
#
loop_
_entity.id
_entity.type
_entity.pdbx_description
1 polymer ?
#
loop_
_entity_poly.entity_id
_entity_poly.type
_entity_poly.pdbx_seq_one_letter_code
_entity_poly.pdbx_strand_id
1 'polypeptide(L)' 'MQAYIIIILQETFSKYYGLQEALQSEDKLVADEALTMLSKFTGFRKSYILENLDKILEIKAEKYNVNAG' A
#
# COMPACT_ATOMS: atom_id res chain seq x y z
N MET A 1 4.51 -15.59 -6.38
CA MET A 1 4.79 -15.11 -5.00
C MET A 1 4.58 -13.60 -4.87
N GLN A 2 5.15 -12.75 -5.74
CA GLN A 2 4.92 -11.29 -5.75
C GLN A 2 3.43 -10.88 -5.80
N ALA A 3 2.63 -11.55 -6.64
CA ALA A 3 1.20 -11.27 -6.75
C ALA A 3 0.42 -11.44 -5.43
N TYR A 4 0.80 -12.40 -4.58
CA TYR A 4 0.11 -12.66 -3.30
C TYR A 4 0.42 -11.60 -2.24
N ILE A 5 1.66 -11.12 -2.20
CA ILE A 5 2.10 -10.08 -1.27
C ILE A 5 1.41 -8.75 -1.59
N ILE A 6 1.31 -8.42 -2.87
CA ILE A 6 0.60 -7.24 -3.36
C ILE A 6 -0.89 -7.30 -2.95
N ILE A 7 -1.54 -8.45 -3.08
CA ILE A 7 -2.95 -8.62 -2.66
C ILE A 7 -3.13 -8.37 -1.15
N ILE A 8 -2.28 -8.93 -0.30
CA ILE A 8 -2.35 -8.73 1.16
C ILE A 8 -2.20 -7.24 1.52
N LEU A 9 -1.28 -6.55 0.87
CA LEU A 9 -1.02 -5.13 1.10
C LEU A 9 -2.21 -4.28 0.66
N GLN A 10 -2.86 -4.63 -0.45
CA GLN A 10 -4.09 -3.98 -0.92
C GLN A 10 -5.30 -4.21 -0.03
N GLU A 11 -5.50 -5.43 0.47
CA GLU A 11 -6.56 -5.71 1.44
C GLU A 11 -6.36 -4.89 2.71
N THR A 12 -5.10 -4.73 3.12
CA THR A 12 -4.75 -3.89 4.27
C THR A 12 -5.07 -2.42 3.99
N PHE A 13 -4.71 -1.88 2.82
CA PHE A 13 -5.11 -0.52 2.43
C PHE A 13 -6.62 -0.32 2.38
N SER A 14 -7.36 -1.30 1.87
CA SER A 14 -8.82 -1.22 1.75
C SER A 14 -9.53 -1.26 3.11
N LYS A 15 -8.88 -1.85 4.14
CA LYS A 15 -9.41 -1.94 5.51
C LYS A 15 -9.08 -0.70 6.35
N TYR A 16 -7.98 -0.02 6.06
CA TYR A 16 -7.50 1.14 6.83
C TYR A 16 -7.53 2.40 5.97
N TYR A 17 -8.68 3.09 5.97
CA TYR A 17 -8.87 4.39 5.32
C TYR A 17 -7.77 5.38 5.74
N GLY A 18 -7.16 6.07 4.78
CA GLY A 18 -6.10 7.04 5.04
C GLY A 18 -4.69 6.45 5.08
N LEU A 19 -4.52 5.13 5.14
CA LEU A 19 -3.18 4.51 5.22
C LEU A 19 -2.38 4.70 3.93
N GLN A 20 -3.07 4.72 2.78
CA GLN A 20 -2.45 5.00 1.48
C GLN A 20 -2.00 6.46 1.39
N GLU A 21 -2.89 7.39 1.75
CA GLU A 21 -2.62 8.83 1.76
C GLU A 21 -1.48 9.16 2.72
N ALA A 22 -1.45 8.52 3.89
CA ALA A 22 -0.39 8.67 4.88
C ALA A 22 0.96 8.16 4.38
N LEU A 23 1.00 7.03 3.65
CA LEU A 23 2.22 6.52 3.00
C LEU A 23 2.75 7.46 1.90
N GLN A 24 1.87 8.23 1.26
CA GLN A 24 2.21 9.19 0.22
C GLN A 24 2.43 10.61 0.76
N SER A 25 2.38 10.80 2.08
CA SER A 25 2.57 12.11 2.72
C SER A 25 3.98 12.65 2.48
N GLU A 26 4.08 13.96 2.23
CA GLU A 26 5.37 14.67 2.19
C GLU A 26 5.99 14.80 3.60
N ASP A 27 5.17 14.68 4.64
CA ASP A 27 5.63 14.59 6.02
C ASP A 27 6.24 13.20 6.27
N LYS A 28 7.56 13.18 6.45
CA LYS A 28 8.35 11.97 6.68
C LYS A 28 7.93 11.21 7.93
N LEU A 29 7.45 11.89 8.97
CA LEU A 29 6.98 11.23 10.20
C LEU A 29 5.70 10.47 9.91
N VAL A 30 4.75 11.11 9.23
CA VAL A 30 3.48 10.49 8.82
C VAL A 30 3.73 9.29 7.91
N ALA A 31 4.63 9.43 6.93
CA ALA A 31 4.97 8.35 6.01
C ALA A 31 5.65 7.15 6.70
N ASP A 32 6.60 7.39 7.62
CA ASP A 32 7.26 6.29 8.35
C ASP A 32 6.31 5.60 9.35
N GLU A 33 5.40 6.34 9.96
CA GLU A 33 4.40 5.79 10.88
C GLU A 33 3.41 4.90 10.12
N ALA A 34 2.94 5.34 8.95
CA ALA A 34 2.12 4.55 8.05
C ALA A 34 2.84 3.28 7.56
N LEU A 35 4.13 3.39 7.19
CA LEU A 35 4.96 2.25 6.83
C LEU A 35 5.14 1.25 7.99
N THR A 36 5.29 1.76 9.21
CA THR A 36 5.36 0.94 10.43
C THR A 36 4.06 0.19 10.67
N MET A 37 2.92 0.85 10.52
CA MET A 37 1.60 0.22 10.66
C MET A 37 1.41 -0.88 9.63
N LEU A 38 1.72 -0.60 8.36
CA LEU A 38 1.61 -1.57 7.28
C LEU A 38 2.51 -2.80 7.51
N SER A 39 3.74 -2.57 7.98
CA SER A 39 4.67 -3.64 8.38
C SER A 39 4.09 -4.50 9.51
N LYS A 40 3.49 -3.89 10.54
CA LYS A 40 2.85 -4.61 11.65
C LYS A 40 1.63 -5.41 11.22
N PHE A 41 0.80 -4.87 10.34
CA PHE A 41 -0.42 -5.53 9.88
C PHE A 41 -0.16 -6.71 8.95
N THR A 42 0.89 -6.62 8.14
CA THR A 42 1.19 -7.64 7.13
C THR A 42 2.30 -8.60 7.52
N GLY A 43 3.09 -8.26 8.55
CA GLY A 43 4.29 -9.00 8.92
C GLY A 43 5.46 -8.83 7.95
N PHE A 44 5.32 -8.01 6.91
CA PHE A 44 6.41 -7.73 5.96
C PHE A 44 7.39 -6.71 6.53
N ARG A 45 8.67 -6.85 6.17
CA ARG A 45 9.71 -5.89 6.53
C ARG A 45 9.46 -4.55 5.83
N LYS A 46 9.71 -3.44 6.54
CA LYS A 46 9.61 -2.07 5.99
C LYS A 46 10.36 -1.89 4.66
N SER A 47 11.59 -2.41 4.57
CA SER A 47 12.40 -2.29 3.35
C SER A 47 11.75 -2.96 2.14
N TYR A 48 11.17 -4.14 2.35
CA TYR A 48 10.46 -4.87 1.29
C TYR A 48 9.21 -4.10 0.82
N ILE A 49 8.47 -3.51 1.76
CA ILE A 49 7.30 -2.69 1.44
C ILE A 49 7.71 -1.46 0.61
N LEU A 50 8.78 -0.77 1.02
CA LEU A 50 9.30 0.40 0.30
C LEU A 50 9.75 0.05 -1.12
N GLU A 51 10.51 -1.03 -1.30
CA GLU A 51 10.98 -1.49 -2.61
C GLU A 51 9.84 -1.85 -3.59
N ASN A 52 8.63 -2.06 -3.08
CA ASN A 52 7.45 -2.42 -3.86
C ASN A 52 6.33 -1.38 -3.75
N LEU A 53 6.56 -0.23 -3.12
CA LEU A 53 5.52 0.75 -2.81
C LEU A 53 4.78 1.23 -4.06
N ASP A 54 5.53 1.57 -5.12
CA ASP A 54 4.97 2.04 -6.39
C ASP A 54 4.01 1.00 -7.00
N LYS A 55 4.40 -0.28 -7.00
CA LYS A 55 3.57 -1.38 -7.53
C LYS A 55 2.30 -1.60 -6.70
N ILE A 56 2.38 -1.39 -5.38
CA ILE A 56 1.23 -1.53 -4.49
C ILE A 56 0.24 -0.39 -4.75
N LEU A 57 0.75 0.82 -5.02
CA LEU A 57 -0.04 2.03 -5.26
C LEU A 57 -0.65 2.09 -6.68
N GLU A 58 0.04 1.56 -7.70
CA GLU A 58 -0.38 1.59 -9.11
C GLU A 58 -1.67 0.80 -9.40
N ILE A 59 -1.95 -0.28 -8.66
CA ILE A 59 -3.04 -1.22 -9.01
C ILE A 59 -4.45 -0.66 -8.68
N LYS A 60 -4.55 0.57 -8.17
CA LYS A 60 -5.84 1.29 -8.11
C LYS A 60 -6.34 1.73 -9.49
N ALA A 61 -5.49 1.83 -10.51
CA ALA A 61 -5.86 2.38 -11.82
C ALA A 61 -6.64 1.42 -12.72
N GLU A 62 -6.46 0.10 -12.58
CA GLU A 62 -7.07 -0.87 -13.52
C GLU A 62 -8.46 -1.37 -13.09
N LYS A 63 -8.82 -1.35 -11.80
CA LYS A 63 -10.14 -1.83 -11.35
C LYS A 63 -11.29 -0.83 -11.56
N TYR A 64 -11.01 0.44 -11.87
CA TYR A 64 -12.03 1.45 -12.17
C TYR A 64 -12.15 1.79 -13.67
N ASN A 65 -11.21 1.35 -14.51
CA ASN A 65 -11.25 1.61 -15.97
C ASN A 65 -11.96 0.53 -16.80
N VAL A 66 -12.45 -0.54 -16.19
CA VAL A 66 -13.21 -1.60 -16.89
C VAL A 66 -14.72 -1.36 -16.96
N ASN A 67 -15.23 -0.23 -16.46
CA ASN A 67 -16.66 0.15 -16.55
C ASN A 67 -16.92 1.50 -17.26
N ALA A 68 -15.93 2.04 -17.98
CA ALA A 68 -16.07 3.30 -18.74
C ALA A 68 -16.04 3.10 -20.27
N GLY A 69 -16.37 1.89 -20.75
CA GLY A 69 -16.51 1.54 -22.16
C GLY A 69 -17.86 0.92 -22.45
#